data_AF-A0ABC8LRT1-F1
#
_entry.id   AF-A0ABC8LRT1-F1
#
_cell.length_a   1.000
_cell.length_b   1.000
_cell.length_c   1.000
_cell.angle_alpha   90.00
_cell.angle_beta   90.00
_cell.angle_gamma   90.00
#
_symmetry.space_group_name_H-M   'P 1'
#
loop_
_entity.id
_entity.type
_entity.pdbx_description
1 polymer ?
#
loop_
_entity_poly.entity_id
_entity_poly.type
_entity_poly.pdbx_seq_one_letter_code
_entity_poly.pdbx_strand_id
1 'polypeptide(L)'
;MAVPVIDLLNNSDSSSDEDFSDSEISYSSEDESMEEDDASVEAESSNSEITTARETETKRSEEAEEDEFWIRYPYLKSFLSTSVAQGLIPEYYVYERAKLIGDEKAKELNERGKALFIKDLEACKDKCELIASAITAMKSVK
;
A
#
# COMPACT_ATOMS: atom_id res chain seq x y z
N MET A 1 32.57 -31.83 33.64
CA MET A 1 31.57 -30.74 33.66
C MET A 1 32.29 -29.47 33.22
N ALA A 2 31.82 -28.80 32.17
CA ALA A 2 32.40 -27.55 31.67
C ALA A 2 31.33 -26.46 31.68
N VAL A 3 31.71 -25.28 32.16
CA VAL A 3 30.89 -24.09 32.46
C VAL A 3 30.80 -23.20 31.20
N PRO A 4 29.66 -22.54 30.91
CA PRO A 4 29.49 -21.73 29.71
C PRO A 4 30.12 -20.34 29.87
N VAL A 5 30.64 -19.77 28.78
CA VAL A 5 31.05 -18.37 28.70
C VAL A 5 29.91 -17.59 28.04
N ILE A 6 29.29 -16.69 28.80
CA ILE A 6 28.29 -15.74 28.34
C ILE A 6 28.91 -14.35 28.42
N ASP A 7 28.86 -13.66 27.28
CA ASP A 7 28.78 -12.23 26.99
C ASP A 7 29.39 -11.18 27.94
N LEU A 8 30.06 -10.18 27.34
CA LEU A 8 29.55 -8.80 27.19
C LEU A 8 30.69 -7.76 27.12
N LEU A 9 30.39 -6.71 26.35
CA LEU A 9 30.91 -5.33 26.43
C LEU A 9 32.31 -5.05 25.83
N ASN A 10 32.33 -4.37 24.68
CA ASN A 10 32.49 -2.92 24.74
C ASN A 10 32.10 -2.23 23.43
N ASN A 11 31.18 -1.27 23.57
CA ASN A 11 30.97 -0.15 22.66
C ASN A 11 32.24 0.68 22.52
N SER A 12 32.42 1.29 21.35
CA SER A 12 32.83 2.69 21.30
C SER A 12 32.47 3.27 19.94
N ASP A 13 31.58 4.26 20.01
CA ASP A 13 31.15 5.19 18.98
C ASP A 13 32.31 5.82 18.20
N SER A 14 32.08 6.09 16.92
CA SER A 14 32.71 7.22 16.24
C SER A 14 31.78 7.79 15.19
N SER A 15 31.01 8.79 15.63
CA SER A 15 30.78 10.09 15.00
C SER A 15 31.26 10.26 13.55
N SER A 16 30.34 10.57 12.66
CA SER A 16 30.59 11.52 11.57
C SER A 16 29.28 12.23 11.22
N ASP A 17 29.21 13.48 11.64
CA ASP A 17 28.29 14.51 11.16
C ASP A 17 28.35 14.59 9.63
N GLU A 18 27.22 14.37 8.98
CA GLU A 18 26.97 14.82 7.61
C GLU A 18 25.85 15.86 7.70
N ASP A 19 26.27 17.07 7.38
CA ASP A 19 25.61 18.38 7.52
C ASP A 19 24.29 18.43 6.74
N PHE A 20 23.15 18.41 7.44
CA PHE A 20 21.85 18.69 6.83
C PHE A 20 21.78 20.19 6.52
N SER A 21 22.29 20.57 5.34
CA SER A 21 22.09 21.91 4.80
C SER A 21 20.59 22.18 4.65
N ASP A 22 20.07 23.01 5.55
CA ASP A 22 18.74 23.60 5.51
C ASP A 22 18.67 24.51 4.27
N SER A 23 18.11 23.99 3.19
CA SER A 23 17.87 24.79 1.99
C SER A 23 16.67 25.70 2.28
N GLU A 24 16.95 26.94 2.67
CA GLU A 24 15.94 27.95 2.92
C GLU A 24 15.01 28.12 1.71
N ILE A 25 13.73 27.85 1.93
CA ILE A 25 12.67 28.10 0.96
C ILE A 25 12.43 29.62 0.97
N SER A 26 13.01 30.33 0.00
CA SER A 26 12.64 31.73 -0.24
C SER A 26 11.21 31.79 -0.76
N TYR A 27 10.27 32.10 0.12
CA TYR A 27 8.97 32.62 -0.28
C TYR A 27 9.17 34.05 -0.78
N SER A 28 9.34 34.21 -2.10
CA SER A 28 9.22 35.53 -2.72
C SER A 28 7.74 35.92 -2.67
N SER A 29 7.36 36.62 -1.61
CA SER A 29 6.09 37.32 -1.51
C SER A 29 6.22 38.66 -2.24
N GLU A 30 5.85 38.67 -3.52
CA GLU A 30 5.51 39.91 -4.23
C GLU A 30 3.99 40.02 -4.28
N ASP A 31 3.50 40.79 -3.30
CA ASP A 31 2.23 41.48 -3.28
C ASP A 31 2.36 42.71 -4.18
N GLU A 32 1.70 42.72 -5.34
CA GLU A 32 1.40 43.93 -6.10
C GLU A 32 -0.10 43.90 -6.43
N SER A 33 -0.81 44.75 -5.70
CA SER A 33 -2.22 45.04 -5.73
C SER A 33 -2.67 45.85 -6.95
N MET A 34 -3.99 45.77 -7.25
CA MET A 34 -4.82 46.68 -8.06
C MET A 34 -4.54 46.62 -9.58
N GLU A 35 -5.53 46.51 -10.45
CA GLU A 35 -6.72 47.36 -10.57
C GLU A 35 -7.92 46.52 -11.09
N GLU A 36 -9.07 46.68 -10.42
CA GLU A 36 -10.36 46.51 -11.06
C GLU A 36 -10.55 47.71 -11.99
N ASP A 37 -10.72 47.48 -13.30
CA ASP A 37 -11.51 48.42 -14.07
C ASP A 37 -12.32 47.71 -15.16
N ASP A 38 -13.61 47.86 -14.96
CA ASP A 38 -14.72 47.49 -15.82
C ASP A 38 -14.69 48.36 -17.09
N ALA A 39 -14.60 47.71 -18.24
CA ALA A 39 -14.96 48.33 -19.51
C ALA A 39 -15.54 47.30 -20.46
N SER A 40 -16.82 47.01 -20.23
CA SER A 40 -17.87 46.81 -21.24
C SER A 40 -17.39 46.52 -22.68
N VAL A 41 -17.55 45.26 -23.10
CA VAL A 41 -17.94 45.01 -24.50
C VAL A 41 -19.06 43.98 -24.49
N GLU A 42 -20.26 44.52 -24.41
CA GLU A 42 -21.54 43.87 -24.72
C GLU A 42 -21.49 43.25 -26.12
N ALA A 43 -21.72 41.93 -26.22
CA ALA A 43 -22.31 41.29 -27.39
C ALA A 43 -22.86 39.90 -27.01
N GLU A 44 -24.05 39.94 -26.41
CA GLU A 44 -25.19 39.05 -26.59
C GLU A 44 -25.01 37.51 -26.73
N SER A 45 -25.81 36.83 -25.90
CA SER A 45 -26.58 35.62 -26.22
C SER A 45 -25.98 34.25 -25.85
N SER A 46 -26.33 33.76 -24.65
CA SER A 46 -27.33 32.67 -24.50
C SER A 46 -27.30 32.04 -23.11
N ASN A 47 -28.49 32.03 -22.48
CA ASN A 47 -28.94 31.24 -21.32
C ASN A 47 -28.11 31.30 -20.03
N SER A 48 -28.51 32.06 -19.01
CA SER A 48 -29.60 31.73 -18.08
C SER A 48 -29.53 30.29 -17.58
N GLU A 49 -28.91 30.08 -16.41
CA GLU A 49 -29.61 29.75 -15.16
C GLU A 49 -28.63 29.07 -14.21
N ILE A 50 -28.16 29.85 -13.24
CA ILE A 50 -27.45 29.34 -12.06
C ILE A 50 -28.50 28.64 -11.20
N THR A 51 -28.46 27.31 -11.07
CA THR A 51 -29.00 26.63 -9.89
C THR A 51 -28.38 25.24 -9.73
N THR A 52 -28.16 24.90 -8.45
CA THR A 52 -27.87 23.57 -7.90
C THR A 52 -26.49 22.97 -8.19
N ALA A 53 -25.56 23.31 -7.28
CA ALA A 53 -24.57 22.36 -6.79
C ALA A 53 -25.30 21.08 -6.35
N ARG A 54 -25.33 20.09 -7.23
CA ARG A 54 -25.73 18.73 -6.89
C ARG A 54 -24.53 18.11 -6.19
N GLU A 55 -24.56 18.13 -4.86
CA GLU A 55 -23.81 17.18 -4.04
C GLU A 55 -24.18 15.78 -4.55
N THR A 56 -23.36 15.24 -5.45
CA THR A 56 -23.35 13.81 -5.71
C THR A 56 -22.71 13.16 -4.49
N GLU A 57 -23.54 12.95 -3.46
CA GLU A 57 -23.39 11.82 -2.56
C GLU A 57 -23.41 10.56 -3.45
N THR A 58 -22.24 10.18 -3.93
CA THR A 58 -22.03 8.90 -4.56
C THR A 58 -22.26 7.87 -3.47
N LYS A 59 -23.49 7.34 -3.42
CA LYS A 59 -23.84 6.13 -2.70
C LYS A 59 -22.73 5.13 -2.95
N ARG A 60 -21.99 4.82 -1.89
CA ARG A 60 -21.11 3.66 -1.78
C ARG A 60 -21.98 2.45 -2.09
N SER A 61 -21.98 2.01 -3.35
CA SER A 61 -22.49 0.70 -3.72
C SER A 61 -21.59 -0.31 -3.05
N GLU A 62 -22.08 -0.92 -1.97
CA GLU A 62 -21.39 -1.92 -1.14
C GLU A 62 -21.26 -3.29 -1.83
N GLU A 63 -21.62 -3.42 -3.11
CA GLU A 63 -21.46 -4.65 -3.88
C GLU A 63 -20.50 -4.42 -5.06
N ALA A 64 -19.22 -4.61 -4.73
CA ALA A 64 -18.23 -5.34 -5.53
C ALA A 64 -18.37 -5.27 -7.07
N GLU A 65 -18.28 -4.07 -7.66
CA GLU A 65 -17.50 -3.97 -8.89
C GLU A 65 -16.05 -4.25 -8.48
N GLU A 66 -15.61 -5.49 -8.69
CA GLU A 66 -14.19 -5.82 -8.56
C GLU A 66 -13.43 -4.87 -9.49
N ASP A 67 -12.68 -3.95 -8.88
CA ASP A 67 -11.80 -3.03 -9.58
C ASP A 67 -10.97 -3.80 -10.61
N GLU A 68 -11.00 -3.36 -11.88
CA GLU A 68 -10.31 -4.01 -12.99
C GLU A 68 -8.83 -4.25 -12.70
N PHE A 69 -8.21 -3.35 -11.92
CA PHE A 69 -6.83 -3.51 -11.45
C PHE A 69 -6.65 -4.79 -10.63
N TRP A 70 -7.58 -5.09 -9.73
CA TRP A 70 -7.51 -6.25 -8.85
C TRP A 70 -7.87 -7.56 -9.54
N ILE A 71 -8.72 -7.51 -10.56
CA ILE A 71 -8.96 -8.64 -11.46
C ILE A 71 -7.66 -8.99 -12.20
N ARG A 72 -6.91 -7.98 -12.64
CA ARG A 72 -5.64 -8.16 -13.37
C ARG A 72 -4.50 -8.65 -12.48
N TYR A 73 -4.46 -8.22 -11.21
CA TYR A 73 -3.36 -8.51 -10.27
C TYR A 73 -3.84 -9.19 -8.96
N PRO A 74 -4.43 -10.40 -9.03
CA PRO A 74 -5.05 -11.04 -7.87
C PRO A 74 -4.05 -11.49 -6.79
N TYR A 75 -2.85 -11.91 -7.18
CA TYR A 75 -1.83 -12.36 -6.22
C TYR A 75 -1.20 -11.20 -5.47
N LEU A 76 -1.08 -10.04 -6.14
CA LEU A 76 -0.70 -8.80 -5.46
C LEU A 76 -1.75 -8.41 -4.41
N LYS A 77 -3.04 -8.46 -4.76
CA LYS A 77 -4.12 -8.21 -3.80
C LYS A 77 -4.03 -9.12 -2.60
N SER A 78 -3.93 -10.44 -2.83
CA SER A 78 -3.86 -11.45 -1.77
C SER A 78 -2.66 -11.24 -0.85
N PHE A 79 -1.50 -10.92 -1.41
CA PHE A 79 -0.30 -10.61 -0.62
C PHE A 79 -0.53 -9.40 0.29
N LEU A 80 -1.10 -8.32 -0.26
CA LEU A 80 -1.43 -7.11 0.51
C LEU A 80 -2.50 -7.37 1.57
N SER A 81 -3.49 -8.22 1.29
CA SER A 81 -4.51 -8.64 2.26
C SER A 81 -3.89 -9.28 3.51
N THR A 82 -2.73 -9.91 3.40
CA THR A 82 -2.01 -10.46 4.57
C THR A 82 -1.53 -9.35 5.50
N SER A 83 -1.01 -8.24 4.96
CA SER A 83 -0.58 -7.09 5.76
C SER A 83 -1.77 -6.40 6.45
N VAL A 84 -2.91 -6.34 5.75
CA VAL A 84 -4.17 -5.84 6.30
C VAL A 84 -4.67 -6.75 7.43
N ALA A 85 -4.69 -8.06 7.22
CA ALA A 85 -5.14 -9.04 8.21
C ALA A 85 -4.26 -9.06 9.48
N GLN A 86 -2.98 -8.75 9.33
CA GLN A 86 -2.05 -8.59 10.45
C GLN A 86 -2.23 -7.25 11.18
N GLY A 87 -3.09 -6.35 10.69
CA GLY A 87 -3.34 -5.04 11.29
C GLY A 87 -2.16 -4.07 11.15
N LEU A 88 -1.23 -4.33 10.23
CA LEU A 88 -0.04 -3.49 10.05
C LEU A 88 -0.40 -2.15 9.41
N ILE A 89 -1.37 -2.15 8.49
CA ILE A 89 -1.75 -0.97 7.71
C ILE A 89 -3.26 -1.03 7.44
N PRO A 90 -4.01 0.09 7.55
CA PRO A 90 -5.42 0.14 7.22
C PRO A 90 -5.73 -0.32 5.79
N GLU A 91 -6.77 -1.13 5.63
CA GLU A 91 -7.17 -1.76 4.37
C GLU A 91 -7.29 -0.77 3.21
N TYR A 92 -8.08 0.28 3.42
CA TYR A 92 -8.31 1.31 2.41
C TYR A 92 -7.01 1.96 1.92
N TYR A 93 -6.10 2.26 2.86
CA TYR A 93 -4.82 2.87 2.52
C TYR A 93 -3.95 1.94 1.68
N VAL A 94 -3.87 0.65 2.04
CA VAL A 94 -3.04 -0.32 1.32
C VAL A 94 -3.50 -0.46 -0.13
N TYR A 95 -4.80 -0.66 -0.36
CA TYR A 95 -5.30 -0.93 -1.69
C TYR A 95 -5.27 0.30 -2.60
N GLU A 96 -5.66 1.48 -2.10
CA GLU A 96 -5.61 2.69 -2.93
C GLU A 96 -4.17 3.10 -3.28
N ARG A 97 -3.23 2.95 -2.34
CA ARG A 97 -1.81 3.22 -2.63
C ARG A 97 -1.22 2.23 -3.61
N ALA A 98 -1.59 0.96 -3.54
CA ALA A 98 -1.05 -0.06 -4.42
C ALA A 98 -1.43 0.14 -5.89
N LYS A 99 -2.56 0.79 -6.20
CA LYS A 99 -2.92 1.12 -7.59
C LYS A 99 -1.99 2.16 -8.22
N LEU A 100 -1.31 2.96 -7.41
CA LEU A 100 -0.43 4.04 -7.86
C LEU A 100 0.99 3.58 -8.26
N ILE A 101 1.32 2.29 -8.09
CA ILE A 101 2.67 1.76 -8.36
C ILE A 101 2.98 1.60 -9.85
N GLY A 102 1.97 1.70 -10.71
CA GLY A 102 2.06 1.50 -12.16
C GLY A 102 2.01 0.03 -12.58
N ASP A 103 1.58 -0.21 -13.83
CA ASP A 103 1.27 -1.54 -14.36
C ASP A 103 2.48 -2.49 -14.41
N GLU A 104 3.66 -1.98 -14.79
CA GLU A 104 4.88 -2.81 -14.88
C GLU A 104 5.27 -3.35 -13.50
N LYS A 105 5.23 -2.48 -12.48
CA LYS A 105 5.53 -2.86 -11.11
C LYS A 105 4.45 -3.77 -10.53
N ALA A 106 3.18 -3.46 -10.79
CA ALA A 106 2.07 -4.30 -10.36
C ALA A 106 2.18 -5.71 -10.93
N LYS A 107 2.52 -5.84 -12.22
CA LYS A 107 2.76 -7.13 -12.88
C LYS A 107 3.93 -7.88 -12.24
N GLU A 108 5.07 -7.21 -12.03
CA GLU A 108 6.24 -7.81 -11.40
C GLU A 108 5.90 -8.36 -10.00
N LEU A 109 5.25 -7.55 -9.17
CA LEU A 109 4.88 -7.94 -7.81
C LEU A 109 3.81 -9.04 -7.79
N ASN A 110 2.87 -9.02 -8.74
CA ASN A 110 1.88 -10.08 -8.89
C ASN A 110 2.53 -11.43 -9.20
N GLU A 111 3.50 -11.48 -10.14
CA GLU A 111 4.23 -12.72 -10.44
C GLU A 111 5.06 -13.20 -9.24
N ARG A 112 5.69 -12.28 -8.49
CA ARG A 112 6.38 -12.64 -7.24
C ARG A 112 5.39 -13.18 -6.19
N GLY A 113 4.23 -12.55 -6.04
CA GLY A 113 3.17 -13.00 -5.15
C GLY A 113 2.67 -14.40 -5.52
N LYS A 114 2.49 -14.68 -6.80
CA LYS A 114 2.14 -16.01 -7.31
C LYS A 114 3.20 -17.06 -6.97
N ALA A 115 4.49 -16.73 -7.18
CA ALA A 115 5.59 -17.63 -6.85
C ALA A 115 5.67 -17.94 -5.35
N LEU A 116 5.42 -16.94 -4.49
CA LEU A 116 5.32 -17.14 -3.04
C LEU A 116 4.13 -18.01 -2.66
N PHE A 117 2.96 -17.75 -3.23
CA PHE A 117 1.75 -18.53 -2.97
C PHE A 117 1.93 -20.02 -3.30
N ILE A 118 2.59 -20.33 -4.42
CA ILE A 118 2.92 -21.72 -4.79
C ILE A 118 3.82 -22.37 -3.74
N LYS A 119 4.89 -21.67 -3.31
CA LYS A 119 5.79 -22.18 -2.26
C LYS A 119 5.07 -22.42 -0.93
N ASP A 120 4.14 -21.54 -0.56
CA ASP A 120 3.35 -21.69 0.66
C ASP A 120 2.44 -22.93 0.58
N LEU A 121 1.85 -23.20 -0.59
CA LEU A 121 1.06 -24.42 -0.82
C LEU A 121 1.92 -25.69 -0.77
N GLU A 122 3.13 -25.66 -1.34
CA GLU A 122 4.08 -26.77 -1.24
C GLU A 122 4.47 -27.04 0.22
N ALA A 123 4.80 -26.00 0.98
CA ALA A 123 5.09 -26.13 2.41
C ALA A 123 3.87 -26.64 3.21
N CYS A 124 2.66 -26.25 2.83
CA CYS A 124 1.43 -26.75 3.44
C CYS A 124 1.22 -28.24 3.17
N LYS A 125 1.48 -28.68 1.93
CA LYS A 125 1.44 -30.09 1.53
C LYS A 125 2.39 -30.92 2.39
N ASP A 126 3.63 -30.49 2.53
CA ASP A 126 4.64 -31.21 3.31
C ASP A 126 4.26 -31.32 4.80
N LYS A 127 3.69 -30.26 5.38
CA LYS A 127 3.16 -30.30 6.75
C LYS A 127 2.02 -31.31 6.89
N CYS A 128 1.11 -31.35 5.92
CA CYS A 128 0.00 -32.31 5.92
C CYS A 128 0.51 -33.76 5.81
N GLU A 129 1.50 -34.01 4.95
CA GLU A 129 2.12 -35.33 4.80
C GLU A 129 2.82 -35.79 6.07
N LEU A 130 3.49 -34.87 6.78
CA LEU A 130 4.10 -35.15 8.08
C LEU A 130 3.05 -35.55 9.12
N ILE A 131 1.95 -34.79 9.22
CA ILE A 131 0.84 -35.10 10.14
C ILE A 131 0.22 -36.45 9.81
N ALA A 132 -0.05 -36.72 8.53
CA ALA A 132 -0.61 -38.00 8.08
C ALA A 132 0.31 -39.18 8.43
N SER A 133 1.62 -39.01 8.27
CA SER A 133 2.63 -40.00 8.64
C SER A 133 2.66 -40.24 10.14
N ALA A 134 2.60 -39.18 10.96
CA ALA A 134 2.52 -39.28 12.42
C ALA A 134 1.25 -40.04 12.87
N ILE A 135 0.09 -39.73 12.28
CA ILE A 135 -1.16 -40.45 12.57
C ILE A 135 -1.04 -41.94 12.23
N THR A 136 -0.43 -42.26 11.09
CA THR A 136 -0.23 -43.65 10.66
C THR A 136 0.68 -44.40 11.62
N ALA A 137 1.78 -43.77 12.06
CA ALA A 137 2.69 -44.34 13.06
C ALA A 137 2.01 -44.57 14.42
N MET A 138 1.19 -43.62 14.90
CA MET A 138 0.45 -43.79 16.15
C MET A 138 -0.53 -44.97 16.11
N LYS A 139 -1.13 -45.27 14.95
CA LYS A 139 -2.03 -46.41 14.77
C LYS A 139 -1.30 -47.75 14.68
N SER A 140 -0.02 -47.76 14.33
CA SER A 140 0.77 -48.99 14.20
C SER A 140 1.46 -49.41 15.49
N VAL A 141 1.56 -48.53 16.49
CA VAL A 141 2.02 -48.88 17.84
C VAL A 141 0.94 -49.70 18.53
N LYS A 142 1.23 -51.00 18.71
CA LYS A 142 0.36 -51.99 19.33
C LYS A 142 1.02 -52.55 20.58
#